data_AF-A0AW10-F1
#
_entry.id   AF-A0AW10-F1
#
_cell.length_a   1.000
_cell.length_b   1.000
_cell.length_c   1.000
_cell.angle_alpha   90.00
_cell.angle_beta   90.00
_cell.angle_gamma   90.00
#
_symmetry.space_group_name_H-M   'P 1'
#
loop_
_entity.id
_entity.type
_entity.pdbx_description
1 polymer ?
#
loop_
_entity_poly.entity_id
_entity_poly.type
_entity_poly.pdbx_seq_one_letter_code
_entity_poly.pdbx_strand_id
1 'polypeptide(L)'
;MPSRKTAAFTPYFTEDEAGQVRAAFLAAGAAEGDASVSDFIVRATMREVKRLQRKHNQGVKWDPVPSGSLRRGQRTRDELRHRNESE
;
A
#
# COMPACT_ATOMS: atom_id res chain seq x y z
N MET A 1 -4.74 17.87 -21.66
CA MET A 1 -3.70 16.85 -21.38
C MET A 1 -4.39 15.52 -21.17
N PRO A 2 -3.93 14.40 -21.74
CA PRO A 2 -4.56 13.10 -21.49
C PRO A 2 -4.53 12.83 -19.98
N SER A 3 -5.69 12.51 -19.40
CA SER A 3 -5.80 12.13 -18.00
C SER A 3 -4.92 10.92 -17.75
N ARG A 4 -3.92 11.07 -16.88
CA ARG A 4 -3.15 9.92 -16.40
C ARG A 4 -4.16 8.97 -15.74
N LYS A 5 -4.34 7.77 -16.29
CA LYS A 5 -5.24 6.78 -15.70
C LYS A 5 -4.76 6.48 -14.29
N THR A 6 -5.62 6.70 -13.30
CA THR A 6 -5.34 6.33 -11.92
C THR A 6 -5.41 4.82 -11.80
N ALA A 7 -4.28 4.18 -11.49
CA ALA A 7 -4.26 2.78 -11.09
C ALA A 7 -4.41 2.74 -9.56
N ALA A 8 -5.51 2.17 -9.07
CA ALA A 8 -5.70 1.93 -7.64
C ALA A 8 -5.20 0.53 -7.29
N PHE A 9 -4.48 0.42 -6.17
CA PHE A 9 -4.27 -0.85 -5.48
C PHE A 9 -4.80 -0.70 -4.06
N THR A 10 -5.56 -1.68 -3.58
CA THR A 10 -6.12 -1.66 -2.23
C THR A 10 -5.20 -2.43 -1.30
N PRO A 11 -4.50 -1.79 -0.36
CA PRO A 11 -3.77 -2.50 0.68
C PRO A 11 -4.75 -3.22 1.62
N TYR A 12 -4.35 -4.38 2.10
CA TYR A 12 -5.06 -5.09 3.16
C TYR A 12 -4.43 -4.73 4.51
N PHE A 13 -5.27 -4.26 5.43
CA PHE A 13 -4.92 -3.97 6.81
C PHE A 13 -5.77 -4.83 7.73
N THR A 14 -5.26 -5.15 8.92
CA THR A 14 -6.13 -5.58 10.02
C THR A 14 -7.03 -4.42 10.46
N GLU A 15 -8.07 -4.71 11.23
CA GLU A 15 -8.96 -3.67 11.76
C GLU A 15 -8.19 -2.64 12.61
N ASP A 16 -7.29 -3.12 13.47
CA ASP A 16 -6.44 -2.29 14.32
C ASP A 16 -5.50 -1.41 13.49
N GLU A 17 -4.84 -1.98 12.48
CA GLU A 17 -3.96 -1.22 11.57
C GLU A 17 -4.73 -0.14 10.82
N ALA A 18 -5.90 -0.48 10.27
CA ALA A 18 -6.75 0.48 9.58
C ALA A 18 -7.24 1.58 10.54
N GLY A 19 -7.53 1.23 11.80
CA GLY A 19 -7.84 2.16 12.87
C GLY A 19 -6.71 3.14 13.14
N GLN A 20 -5.48 2.65 13.28
CA GLN A 20 -4.29 3.46 13.48
C GLN A 20 -4.01 4.40 12.29
N VAL A 21 -4.15 3.92 11.06
CA VAL A 21 -4.01 4.75 9.84
C VAL A 21 -4.99 5.92 9.86
N ARG A 22 -6.26 5.65 10.17
CA ARG A 22 -7.29 6.70 10.26
C ARG A 22 -6.98 7.68 11.40
N ALA A 23 -6.61 7.18 12.57
CA ALA A 23 -6.28 8.02 13.73
C ALA A 23 -5.10 8.95 13.44
N ALA A 24 -4.02 8.44 12.85
CA ALA A 24 -2.85 9.23 12.47
C ALA A 24 -3.20 10.31 11.43
N PHE A 25 -3.99 9.96 10.41
CA PHE A 25 -4.44 10.92 9.41
C PHE A 25 -5.30 12.04 10.03
N LEU A 26 -6.25 11.69 10.90
CA LEU A 26 -7.08 12.68 11.59
C LEU A 26 -6.27 13.62 12.50
N ALA A 27 -5.25 13.09 13.17
CA ALA A 27 -4.43 13.87 14.08
C ALA A 27 -3.44 14.81 13.37
N ALA A 28 -2.85 14.37 12.25
CA ALA A 28 -1.69 15.06 11.67
C ALA A 28 -1.68 15.16 10.14
N GLY A 29 -2.57 14.49 9.42
CA GLY A 29 -2.55 14.40 7.95
C GLY A 29 -2.56 15.77 7.28
N ALA A 30 -3.45 16.66 7.69
CA ALA A 30 -3.55 18.01 7.14
C ALA A 30 -2.29 18.85 7.40
N ALA A 31 -1.69 18.74 8.60
CA ALA A 31 -0.45 19.45 8.95
C ALA A 31 0.75 18.95 8.14
N GLU A 32 0.73 17.67 7.74
CA GLU A 32 1.71 17.04 6.86
C GLU A 32 1.42 17.24 5.36
N GLY A 33 0.33 17.93 5.02
CA GLY A 33 -0.07 18.25 3.65
C GLY A 33 -0.83 17.14 2.90
N ASP A 34 -1.35 16.12 3.61
CA ASP A 34 -2.19 15.09 3.01
C ASP A 34 -3.65 15.56 2.93
N ALA A 35 -4.21 15.64 1.72
CA ALA A 35 -5.60 16.03 1.49
C ALA A 35 -6.61 14.89 1.73
N SER A 36 -6.11 13.63 1.75
CA SER A 36 -6.91 12.43 1.95
C SER A 36 -6.11 11.30 2.59
N VAL A 37 -6.80 10.29 3.14
CA VAL A 37 -6.16 9.06 3.63
C VAL A 37 -5.39 8.34 2.50
N SER A 38 -5.89 8.41 1.27
CA SER A 38 -5.19 7.85 0.11
C SER A 38 -3.86 8.56 -0.15
N ASP A 39 -3.82 9.90 -0.06
CA ASP A 39 -2.58 10.67 -0.22
C ASP A 39 -1.57 10.29 0.86
N PHE A 40 -2.03 10.18 2.10
CA PHE A 40 -1.20 9.73 3.23
C PHE A 40 -0.57 8.35 2.97
N ILE A 41 -1.38 7.36 2.56
CA ILE A 41 -0.90 6.00 2.27
C ILE A 41 0.08 6.00 1.09
N VAL A 42 -0.23 6.74 0.02
CA VAL A 42 0.65 6.84 -1.16
C VAL A 42 1.98 7.49 -0.78
N ARG A 43 1.95 8.60 -0.02
CA ARG A 43 3.16 9.30 0.44
C ARG A 43 4.03 8.40 1.31
N ALA A 44 3.44 7.71 2.27
CA ALA A 44 4.14 6.76 3.13
C ALA A 44 4.77 5.61 2.32
N THR A 45 4.00 5.01 1.41
CA THR A 45 4.46 3.90 0.56
C THR A 45 5.60 4.34 -0.37
N MET A 46 5.46 5.50 -1.01
CA MET A 46 6.49 6.02 -1.92
C MET A 46 7.75 6.49 -1.18
N ARG A 47 7.66 6.88 0.10
CA ARG A 47 8.84 7.13 0.95
C ARG A 47 9.67 5.85 1.09
N GLU A 48 9.01 4.71 1.31
CA GLU A 48 9.68 3.42 1.43
C GLU A 48 10.28 2.94 0.09
N VAL A 49 9.55 3.09 -1.01
CA VAL A 49 10.07 2.83 -2.35
C VAL A 49 11.36 3.61 -2.61
N LYS A 50 11.40 4.91 -2.30
CA LYS A 50 12.61 5.74 -2.43
C LYS A 50 13.75 5.28 -1.51
N ARG A 51 13.44 4.79 -0.30
CA ARG A 51 14.44 4.22 0.61
C ARG A 51 15.07 2.97 -0.01
N LEU A 52 14.25 2.09 -0.58
CA LEU A 52 14.71 0.87 -1.24
C LEU A 52 15.52 1.19 -2.50
N GLN A 53 15.09 2.14 -3.34
CA GLN A 53 15.85 2.58 -4.52
C GLN A 53 17.26 3.05 -4.13
N ARG A 54 17.37 3.88 -3.09
CA ARG A 54 18.67 4.34 -2.57
C ARG A 54 19.53 3.19 -2.04
N LYS A 55 18.92 2.26 -1.28
CA LYS A 55 19.65 1.16 -0.64
C LYS A 55 20.06 0.05 -1.63
N HIS A 56 19.25 -0.23 -2.63
CA HIS A 56 19.36 -1.44 -3.45
C HIS A 56 19.51 -1.17 -4.96
N ASN A 57 19.34 0.07 -5.41
CA ASN A 57 19.39 0.42 -6.84
C ASN A 57 20.12 1.75 -7.10
N GLN A 58 21.10 2.10 -6.26
CA GLN A 58 21.92 3.31 -6.42
C GLN A 58 21.09 4.62 -6.52
N GLY A 59 19.89 4.63 -5.94
CA GLY A 59 18.96 5.76 -6.04
C GLY A 59 18.19 5.83 -7.37
N VAL A 60 18.42 4.91 -8.30
CA VAL A 60 17.72 4.81 -9.58
C VAL A 60 16.35 4.16 -9.36
N LYS A 61 15.35 4.60 -10.12
CA LYS A 61 14.01 4.01 -10.10
C LYS A 61 14.01 2.68 -10.85
N TRP A 62 13.27 1.70 -10.35
CA TRP A 62 13.00 0.47 -11.10
C TRP A 62 11.96 0.70 -12.20
N ASP A 63 12.04 -0.12 -13.24
CA ASP A 63 11.01 -0.16 -14.28
C ASP A 63 9.66 -0.59 -13.71
N PRO A 64 8.54 0.03 -14.13
CA PRO A 64 7.22 -0.36 -13.67
C PRO A 64 6.88 -1.80 -14.07
N VAL A 65 6.29 -2.56 -13.14
CA VAL A 65 5.76 -3.89 -13.43
C VAL A 65 4.24 -3.83 -13.68
N PRO A 66 3.68 -4.62 -14.62
CA PRO A 66 2.24 -4.65 -14.86
C PRO A 66 1.44 -5.09 -13.64
N SER A 67 0.18 -4.63 -13.56
CA SER A 67 -0.77 -5.13 -12.57
C SER A 67 -0.98 -6.64 -12.75
N GLY A 68 -0.98 -7.40 -11.65
CA GLY A 68 -1.10 -8.87 -11.67
C GLY A 68 0.22 -9.63 -11.75
N SER A 69 1.36 -8.95 -11.91
CA SER A 69 2.69 -9.59 -11.86
C SER A 69 3.12 -10.00 -10.45
N LEU A 70 2.52 -9.39 -9.42
CA LEU A 70 2.80 -9.69 -8.02
C LEU A 70 1.81 -10.70 -7.47
N ARG A 71 2.30 -11.60 -6.61
CA ARG A 71 1.42 -12.39 -5.74
C ARG A 71 0.61 -11.42 -4.89
N ARG A 72 -0.72 -11.50 -5.00
CA ARG A 72 -1.61 -10.76 -4.08
C ARG A 72 -1.29 -11.23 -2.65
N GLY A 73 -0.96 -10.30 -1.76
CA GLY A 73 -0.57 -10.62 -0.38
C GLY A 73 -1.68 -11.38 0.36
N GLN A 74 -1.26 -12.27 1.28
CA GLN A 74 -2.03 -13.24 2.09
C GLN A 74 -3.08 -14.07 1.33
N ARG A 75 -3.13 -15.37 1.66
CA ARG A 75 -4.31 -16.19 1.40
C ARG A 75 -5.53 -15.41 1.92
N THR A 76 -6.63 -15.35 1.17
CA THR A 76 -7.88 -14.84 1.76
C THR A 76 -8.19 -15.65 3.03
N ARG A 77 -8.87 -15.08 4.03
CA ARG A 77 -9.29 -15.86 5.22
C ARG A 77 -10.12 -17.10 4.81
N ASP A 78 -10.77 -17.07 3.65
CA ASP A 78 -11.45 -18.22 3.03
C ASP A 78 -10.49 -19.35 2.66
N GLU A 79 -9.32 -19.03 2.08
CA GLU A 79 -8.26 -20.00 1.77
C GLU A 79 -7.58 -20.58 3.04
N LEU A 80 -7.66 -19.89 4.19
CA LEU A 80 -7.22 -20.42 5.48
C LEU A 80 -8.29 -21.32 6.13
N ARG A 81 -9.58 -21.08 5.86
CA ARG A 81 -10.71 -21.83 6.43
C ARG A 81 -10.82 -23.25 5.87
N HIS A 82 -10.58 -23.43 4.56
CA HIS A 82 -10.63 -24.75 3.91
C HIS A 82 -9.48 -25.71 4.28
N ARG A 83 -8.43 -25.25 4.96
CA ARG A 83 -7.37 -26.14 5.46
C ARG A 83 -7.80 -26.86 6.74
N ASN A 84 -8.57 -26.20 7.60
CA ASN A 84 -9.00 -26.75 8.89
C ASN A 84 -10.21 -27.69 8.77
N GLU A 85 -10.78 -27.84 7.57
CA GLU A 85 -11.84 -28.82 7.26
C GLU A 85 -11.26 -30.11 6.65
N SER A 86 -9.94 -30.16 6.42
CA SER A 86 -9.21 -31.30 5.84
C SER A 86 -8.28 -32.00 6.84
N GLU A 87 -8.35 -31.65 8.13
CA GLU A 87 -7.68 -32.35 9.25
C GLU A 87 -8.69 -33.06 10.13
#